data_AF-A0AAP0GHQ6-F1
#
_entry.id   AF-A0AAP0GHQ6-F1
#
_cell.length_a   1.000
_cell.length_b   1.000
_cell.length_c   1.000
_cell.angle_alpha   90.00
_cell.angle_beta   90.00
_cell.angle_gamma   90.00
#
_symmetry.space_group_name_H-M   'P 1'
#
loop_
_entity.id
_entity.type
_entity.pdbx_description
1 polymer ?
#
loop_
_entity_poly.entity_id
_entity_poly.type
_entity_poly.pdbx_seq_one_letter_code
_entity_poly.pdbx_strand_id
1 'polypeptide(L)'
;MDEDMVSLDPIEFHSEEEPYKNRIDSYQRKTGLTEAVQTGIGQLDGINVAIAVMDFQFMGGSMGSVVGEKITRLIEYATKEFLPLIIVCASGGARMQEGSLSLMQMAKISSALYDYQSNKKLFYVPILTSPTTGGVTASFGMLGDIIIAEPNAYIAFAGKRVIEQTLNKTVPDGSQASEYLFQKGLFDLIVPRNPLKSVLSELFQLHTFFPLNQN
;
A
#
# COMPACT_ATOMS: atom_id res chain seq x y z
N MET A 1 14.90 -4.81 -1.67
CA MET A 1 15.42 -3.96 -0.58
C MET A 1 14.88 -4.49 0.74
N ASP A 2 15.72 -4.59 1.78
CA ASP A 2 15.33 -5.17 3.08
C ASP A 2 14.65 -6.55 2.97
N GLU A 3 15.18 -7.43 2.12
CA GLU A 3 14.56 -8.73 1.79
C GLU A 3 14.49 -9.67 3.00
N ASP A 4 15.52 -9.65 3.84
CA ASP A 4 15.65 -10.52 5.01
C ASP A 4 14.89 -10.01 6.25
N MET A 5 14.18 -8.88 6.14
CA MET A 5 13.41 -8.33 7.27
C MET A 5 12.16 -9.17 7.52
N VAL A 6 12.02 -9.71 8.74
CA VAL A 6 10.93 -10.60 9.14
C VAL A 6 10.23 -10.13 10.41
N SER A 7 8.95 -10.45 10.52
CA SER A 7 8.11 -10.08 11.66
C SER A 7 8.44 -10.91 12.89
N LEU A 8 8.39 -10.27 14.06
CA LEU A 8 8.48 -10.93 15.38
C LEU A 8 7.11 -10.90 16.07
N ASP A 9 7.03 -11.47 17.27
CA ASP A 9 5.83 -11.41 18.12
C ASP A 9 6.08 -10.47 19.33
N PRO A 10 6.00 -9.14 19.13
CA PRO A 10 6.39 -8.16 20.14
C PRO A 10 5.42 -8.04 21.31
N ILE A 11 4.18 -8.53 21.16
CA ILE A 11 3.14 -8.45 22.19
C ILE A 11 2.77 -9.82 22.75
N GLU A 12 3.53 -10.86 22.41
CA GLU A 12 3.27 -12.25 22.79
C GLU A 12 1.80 -12.64 22.51
N PHE A 13 1.36 -12.42 21.28
CA PHE A 13 -0.06 -12.51 20.93
C PHE A 13 -0.62 -13.91 21.19
N HIS A 14 -1.48 -13.99 22.21
CA HIS A 14 -2.16 -15.23 22.56
C HIS A 14 -3.35 -15.49 21.64
N SER A 15 -3.32 -16.63 20.95
CA SER A 15 -4.43 -17.14 20.14
C SER A 15 -4.76 -18.57 20.57
N GLU A 16 -6.05 -18.88 20.67
CA GLU A 16 -6.54 -20.25 20.94
C GLU A 16 -6.33 -21.19 19.75
N GLU A 17 -6.20 -20.66 18.53
CA GLU A 17 -6.04 -21.45 17.31
C GLU A 17 -4.57 -21.73 17.00
N GLU A 18 -3.78 -20.68 16.75
CA GLU A 18 -2.38 -20.81 16.32
C GLU A 18 -1.54 -19.61 16.77
N PRO A 19 -0.35 -19.85 17.37
CA PRO A 19 0.59 -18.78 17.73
C PRO A 19 0.92 -17.88 16.54
N TYR A 20 1.08 -16.57 16.78
CA TYR A 20 1.35 -15.62 15.70
C TYR A 20 2.60 -15.95 14.90
N LYS A 21 3.68 -16.38 15.57
CA LYS A 21 4.92 -16.82 14.91
C LYS A 21 4.69 -17.97 13.92
N ASN A 22 3.90 -18.97 14.28
CA ASN A 22 3.60 -20.10 13.41
C ASN A 22 2.77 -19.67 12.19
N ARG A 23 1.86 -18.70 12.37
CA ARG A 23 1.11 -18.09 11.26
C ARG A 23 2.06 -17.41 10.28
N ILE A 24 3.00 -16.60 10.76
CA ILE A 24 4.03 -15.97 9.90
C ILE A 24 4.78 -17.05 9.11
N ASP A 25 5.35 -18.05 9.79
CA ASP A 25 6.13 -19.12 9.16
C ASP A 25 5.31 -19.91 8.11
N SER A 26 4.02 -20.11 8.37
CA SER A 26 3.08 -20.76 7.44
C SER A 26 2.89 -19.93 6.17
N TYR A 27 2.63 -18.62 6.30
CA TYR A 27 2.45 -17.74 5.15
C TYR A 27 3.75 -17.49 4.38
N GLN A 28 4.90 -17.43 5.05
CA GLN A 28 6.21 -17.36 4.40
C GLN A 28 6.45 -18.58 3.52
N ARG A 29 6.21 -19.80 4.04
CA ARG A 29 6.31 -21.04 3.26
C ARG A 29 5.31 -21.09 2.10
N LYS A 30 4.09 -20.61 2.30
CA LYS A 30 3.02 -20.64 1.29
C LYS A 30 3.29 -19.67 0.13
N THR A 31 3.76 -18.47 0.43
CA THR A 31 3.90 -17.39 -0.55
C THR A 31 5.32 -17.25 -1.10
N GLY A 32 6.32 -17.78 -0.38
CA GLY A 32 7.73 -17.52 -0.66
C GLY A 32 8.19 -16.11 -0.29
N LEU A 33 7.33 -15.30 0.33
CA LEU A 33 7.64 -13.93 0.74
C LEU A 33 8.05 -13.88 2.21
N THR A 34 8.90 -12.92 2.59
CA THR A 34 9.25 -12.69 3.99
C THR A 34 8.18 -11.93 4.76
N GLU A 35 7.39 -11.09 4.08
CA GLU A 35 6.26 -10.34 4.64
C GLU A 35 5.32 -9.84 3.52
N ALA A 36 4.19 -9.22 3.88
CA ALA A 36 3.15 -8.73 2.99
C ALA A 36 3.52 -7.54 2.08
N VAL A 37 4.79 -7.15 1.99
CA VAL A 37 5.25 -6.12 1.05
C VAL A 37 6.65 -6.41 0.53
N GLN A 38 6.82 -6.23 -0.77
CA GLN A 38 8.11 -6.21 -1.45
C GLN A 38 8.46 -4.77 -1.83
N THR A 39 9.69 -4.36 -1.55
CA THR A 39 10.17 -2.99 -1.83
C THR A 39 11.48 -3.04 -2.60
N GLY A 40 11.69 -2.08 -3.48
CA GLY A 40 12.91 -1.99 -4.27
C GLY A 40 12.92 -0.81 -5.22
N ILE A 41 14.00 -0.75 -6.00
CA ILE A 41 14.19 0.24 -7.07
C ILE A 41 14.06 -0.48 -8.40
N GLY A 42 13.39 0.14 -9.34
CA GLY A 42 13.23 -0.36 -10.69
C GLY A 42 13.37 0.76 -11.72
N GLN A 43 13.10 0.40 -12.98
CA GLN A 43 12.99 1.37 -14.06
C GLN A 43 11.64 1.28 -14.77
N LEU A 44 11.01 2.43 -14.96
CA LEU A 44 9.83 2.61 -15.77
C LEU A 44 10.21 3.40 -17.02
N ASP A 45 10.37 2.70 -18.15
CA ASP A 45 10.78 3.29 -19.42
C ASP A 45 12.04 4.18 -19.30
N GLY A 46 13.02 3.72 -18.52
CA GLY A 46 14.29 4.41 -18.27
C GLY A 46 14.26 5.44 -17.13
N ILE A 47 13.09 5.70 -16.53
CA ILE A 47 12.95 6.51 -15.32
C ILE A 47 13.23 5.61 -14.11
N ASN A 48 14.21 5.94 -13.27
CA ASN A 48 14.42 5.20 -12.01
C ASN A 48 13.25 5.50 -11.06
N VAL A 49 12.67 4.47 -10.46
CA VAL A 49 11.50 4.58 -9.59
C VAL A 49 11.73 3.78 -8.31
N ALA A 50 11.27 4.32 -7.18
CA ALA A 50 11.10 3.56 -5.96
C ALA A 50 9.71 2.90 -5.97
N ILE A 51 9.63 1.59 -5.70
CA ILE A 51 8.37 0.84 -5.77
C ILE A 51 8.18 -0.08 -4.57
N ALA A 52 6.97 -0.03 -4.00
CA ALA A 52 6.47 -1.04 -3.06
C ALA A 52 5.27 -1.76 -3.67
N VAL A 53 5.21 -3.07 -3.50
CA VAL A 53 4.07 -3.91 -3.92
C VAL A 53 3.62 -4.75 -2.74
N MET A 54 2.42 -4.48 -2.25
CA MET A 54 1.79 -5.28 -1.20
C MET A 54 1.23 -6.58 -1.78
N ASP A 55 1.28 -7.65 -1.00
CA ASP A 55 0.73 -8.96 -1.39
C ASP A 55 -0.37 -9.40 -0.41
N PHE A 56 -1.60 -9.43 -0.93
CA PHE A 56 -2.77 -9.83 -0.15
C PHE A 56 -2.74 -11.32 0.29
N GLN A 57 -1.99 -12.18 -0.42
CA GLN A 57 -1.88 -13.58 -0.07
C GLN A 57 -1.14 -13.78 1.25
N PHE A 58 -0.24 -12.87 1.60
CA PHE A 58 0.46 -12.89 2.89
C PHE A 58 -0.44 -12.31 3.98
N MET A 59 -1.16 -13.19 4.66
CA MET A 59 -2.04 -12.85 5.78
C MET A 59 -2.97 -11.65 5.47
N GLY A 60 -3.60 -11.64 4.29
CA GLY A 60 -4.54 -10.58 3.88
C GLY A 60 -3.89 -9.24 3.60
N GLY A 61 -2.57 -9.19 3.35
CA GLY A 61 -1.85 -7.95 3.09
C GLY A 61 -1.83 -6.99 4.29
N SER A 62 -2.14 -7.47 5.50
CA SER A 62 -2.39 -6.54 6.60
C SER A 62 -1.10 -5.87 7.06
N MET A 63 -1.15 -4.56 7.29
CA MET A 63 0.02 -3.77 7.66
C MET A 63 0.43 -4.00 9.12
N GLY A 64 1.58 -4.64 9.32
CA GLY A 64 2.29 -4.76 10.60
C GLY A 64 3.60 -3.97 10.61
N SER A 65 4.42 -4.14 11.64
CA SER A 65 5.65 -3.34 11.85
C SER A 65 6.65 -3.45 10.71
N VAL A 66 6.83 -4.65 10.15
CA VAL A 66 7.75 -4.86 9.03
C VAL A 66 7.23 -4.23 7.74
N VAL A 67 5.92 -4.32 7.46
CA VAL A 67 5.32 -3.63 6.31
C VAL A 67 5.56 -2.12 6.44
N GLY A 68 5.31 -1.56 7.62
CA GLY A 68 5.53 -0.15 7.89
C GLY A 68 6.99 0.27 7.77
N GLU A 69 7.93 -0.49 8.35
CA GLU A 69 9.37 -0.24 8.24
C GLU A 69 9.87 -0.30 6.79
N LYS A 70 9.52 -1.34 6.02
CA LYS A 70 9.98 -1.47 4.63
C LYS A 70 9.48 -0.34 3.74
N ILE A 71 8.22 0.07 3.92
CA ILE A 71 7.64 1.21 3.17
C ILE A 71 8.31 2.52 3.61
N THR A 72 8.48 2.76 4.91
CA THR A 72 9.17 3.96 5.42
C THR A 72 10.60 4.06 4.88
N ARG A 73 11.39 2.98 4.92
CA ARG A 73 12.74 2.97 4.36
C ARG A 73 12.77 3.23 2.86
N LEU A 74 11.80 2.69 2.13
CA LEU A 74 11.69 2.96 0.69
C LEU A 74 11.42 4.44 0.43
N ILE A 75 10.51 5.06 1.20
CA ILE A 75 10.22 6.49 1.09
C ILE A 75 11.46 7.30 1.42
N GLU A 76 12.15 7.01 2.53
CA GLU A 76 13.37 7.72 2.94
C GLU A 76 14.49 7.58 1.90
N TYR A 77 14.64 6.40 1.31
CA TYR A 77 15.57 6.18 0.21
C TYR A 77 15.17 7.00 -1.03
N ALA A 78 13.90 6.98 -1.42
CA ALA A 78 13.39 7.77 -2.53
C ALA A 78 13.56 9.28 -2.30
N THR A 79 13.36 9.75 -1.06
CA THR A 79 13.64 11.12 -0.62
C THR A 79 15.10 11.50 -0.83
N LYS A 80 16.02 10.61 -0.44
CA LYS A 80 17.47 10.86 -0.54
C LYS A 80 17.95 10.86 -1.99
N GLU A 81 17.47 9.92 -2.80
CA GLU A 81 17.88 9.73 -4.18
C GLU A 81 17.02 10.50 -5.19
N PHE A 82 16.07 11.32 -4.70
CA PHE A 82 15.13 12.13 -5.51
C PHE A 82 14.36 11.30 -6.54
N LEU A 83 13.91 10.12 -6.14
CA LEU A 83 13.17 9.19 -7.01
C LEU A 83 11.65 9.39 -6.86
N PRO A 84 10.87 9.28 -7.95
CA PRO A 84 9.43 9.16 -7.86
C PRO A 84 9.04 7.82 -7.20
N LEU A 85 7.90 7.81 -6.53
CA LEU A 85 7.46 6.71 -5.68
C LEU A 85 6.14 6.11 -6.18
N ILE A 86 6.09 4.78 -6.25
CA ILE A 86 4.87 4.01 -6.50
C ILE A 86 4.62 3.06 -5.32
N ILE A 87 3.39 3.02 -4.81
CA ILE A 87 2.97 2.00 -3.84
C ILE A 87 1.70 1.30 -4.35
N VAL A 88 1.84 0.02 -4.72
CA VAL A 88 0.70 -0.84 -5.05
C VAL A 88 0.09 -1.38 -3.77
N CYS A 89 -1.10 -0.90 -3.43
CA CYS A 89 -1.81 -1.19 -2.20
C CYS A 89 -2.73 -2.41 -2.39
N ALA A 90 -2.61 -3.37 -1.47
CA ALA A 90 -3.45 -4.55 -1.38
C ALA A 90 -3.49 -5.02 0.08
N SER A 91 -4.58 -4.72 0.80
CA SER A 91 -4.66 -4.94 2.24
C SER A 91 -6.09 -5.06 2.76
N GLY A 92 -6.27 -5.97 3.72
CA GLY A 92 -7.46 -6.06 4.56
C GLY A 92 -7.46 -5.12 5.77
N GLY A 93 -6.37 -4.40 6.05
CA GLY A 93 -6.26 -3.45 7.16
C GLY A 93 -4.98 -3.60 7.99
N ALA A 94 -5.06 -3.27 9.29
CA ALA A 94 -3.92 -3.37 10.21
C ALA A 94 -3.72 -4.80 10.72
N ARG A 95 -2.46 -5.19 10.99
CA ARG A 95 -2.11 -6.50 11.57
C ARG A 95 -2.48 -6.54 13.05
N MET A 96 -3.65 -7.09 13.36
CA MET A 96 -4.17 -7.13 14.74
C MET A 96 -3.23 -7.84 15.72
N GLN A 97 -2.43 -8.79 15.23
CA GLN A 97 -1.47 -9.57 16.02
C GLN A 97 -0.32 -8.72 16.57
N GLU A 98 -0.11 -7.50 16.07
CA GLU A 98 0.86 -6.56 16.63
C GLU A 98 0.19 -5.35 17.31
N GLY A 99 -1.15 -5.35 17.43
CA GLY A 99 -1.91 -4.37 18.19
C GLY A 99 -1.65 -2.91 17.78
N SER A 100 -1.29 -2.08 18.75
CA SER A 100 -1.04 -0.65 18.53
C SER A 100 0.18 -0.38 17.65
N LEU A 101 1.14 -1.31 17.55
CA LEU A 101 2.29 -1.15 16.66
C LEU A 101 1.85 -1.07 15.20
N SER A 102 0.87 -1.89 14.80
CA SER A 102 0.27 -1.83 13.46
C SER A 102 -0.45 -0.52 13.20
N LEU A 103 -1.17 0.01 14.19
CA LEU A 103 -1.82 1.32 14.08
C LEU A 103 -0.78 2.43 13.87
N MET A 104 0.32 2.41 14.62
CA MET A 104 1.37 3.42 14.53
C MET A 104 2.08 3.44 13.17
N GLN A 105 2.04 2.35 12.40
CA GLN A 105 2.60 2.35 11.05
C GLN A 105 1.89 3.35 10.12
N MET A 106 0.58 3.61 10.35
CA MET A 106 -0.14 4.67 9.61
C MET A 106 0.53 6.03 9.81
N ALA A 107 0.82 6.38 11.07
CA ALA A 107 1.44 7.66 11.40
C ALA A 107 2.88 7.74 10.88
N LYS A 108 3.63 6.64 11.04
CA LYS A 108 5.03 6.54 10.60
C LYS A 108 5.19 6.74 9.09
N ILE A 109 4.43 6.00 8.28
CA ILE A 109 4.51 6.11 6.82
C ILE A 109 4.04 7.51 6.38
N SER A 110 2.92 8.00 6.95
CA SER A 110 2.40 9.34 6.64
C SER A 110 3.41 10.44 6.97
N SER A 111 4.17 10.30 8.07
CA SER A 111 5.22 11.26 8.44
C SER A 111 6.38 11.26 7.43
N ALA A 112 6.80 10.08 6.95
CA ALA A 112 7.83 9.99 5.91
C ALA A 112 7.35 10.57 4.57
N LEU A 113 6.11 10.29 4.18
CA LEU A 113 5.48 10.87 2.99
C LEU A 113 5.36 12.40 3.10
N TYR A 114 5.04 12.92 4.29
CA TYR A 114 4.96 14.36 4.50
C TYR A 114 6.30 15.05 4.19
N ASP A 115 7.43 14.51 4.64
CA ASP A 115 8.76 15.05 4.30
C ASP A 115 9.05 14.93 2.80
N TYR A 116 8.79 13.75 2.21
CA TYR A 116 8.96 13.44 0.79
C TYR A 116 8.20 14.44 -0.12
N GLN A 117 6.92 14.68 0.15
CA GLN A 117 6.08 15.58 -0.66
C GLN A 117 6.28 17.05 -0.28
N SER A 118 6.31 17.38 1.02
CA SER A 118 6.26 18.79 1.45
C SER A 118 7.62 19.48 1.38
N ASN A 119 8.68 18.79 1.80
CA ASN A 119 10.02 19.37 1.89
C ASN A 119 10.85 19.12 0.63
N LYS A 120 10.70 17.94 -0.01
CA LYS A 120 11.42 17.62 -1.25
C LYS A 120 10.64 17.83 -2.54
N LYS A 121 9.31 18.00 -2.46
CA LYS A 121 8.43 18.18 -3.63
C LYS A 121 8.53 17.02 -4.63
N LEU A 122 8.70 15.80 -4.12
CA LEU A 122 8.77 14.59 -4.94
C LEU A 122 7.38 13.99 -5.16
N PHE A 123 7.23 13.22 -6.24
CA PHE A 123 5.95 12.77 -6.76
C PHE A 123 5.63 11.34 -6.32
N TYR A 124 4.46 11.13 -5.73
CA TYR A 124 3.99 9.86 -5.19
C TYR A 124 2.64 9.43 -5.80
N VAL A 125 2.60 8.20 -6.32
CA VAL A 125 1.40 7.58 -6.90
C VAL A 125 1.06 6.27 -6.18
N PRO A 126 0.07 6.26 -5.27
CA PRO A 126 -0.55 5.03 -4.81
C PRO A 126 -1.44 4.41 -5.90
N ILE A 127 -1.39 3.09 -5.99
CA ILE A 127 -2.24 2.29 -6.88
C ILE A 127 -3.09 1.37 -6.01
N LEU A 128 -4.39 1.63 -5.96
CA LEU A 128 -5.35 0.90 -5.14
C LEU A 128 -5.84 -0.34 -5.91
N THR A 129 -5.47 -1.51 -5.42
CA THR A 129 -5.93 -2.79 -5.95
C THR A 129 -6.97 -3.42 -5.03
N SER A 130 -7.58 -4.53 -5.48
CA SER A 130 -8.62 -5.21 -4.72
C SER A 130 -8.04 -6.29 -3.79
N PRO A 131 -8.32 -6.26 -2.48
CA PRO A 131 -8.93 -5.17 -1.72
C PRO A 131 -7.90 -4.15 -1.20
N THR A 132 -8.31 -2.90 -0.99
CA THR A 132 -7.54 -1.90 -0.22
C THR A 132 -8.43 -1.32 0.87
N THR A 133 -8.23 -1.77 2.12
CA THR A 133 -9.10 -1.39 3.23
C THR A 133 -8.41 -0.94 4.51
N GLY A 134 -9.19 -0.34 5.41
CA GLY A 134 -8.78 -0.06 6.78
C GLY A 134 -7.64 0.95 6.88
N GLY A 135 -6.61 0.59 7.64
CA GLY A 135 -5.48 1.46 7.92
C GLY A 135 -4.71 1.90 6.67
N VAL A 136 -4.63 1.06 5.62
CA VAL A 136 -3.96 1.43 4.37
C VAL A 136 -4.73 2.52 3.63
N THR A 137 -6.05 2.35 3.47
CA THR A 137 -6.93 3.38 2.89
C THR A 137 -6.92 4.66 3.73
N ALA A 138 -6.87 4.57 5.06
CA ALA A 138 -6.84 5.72 5.95
C ALA A 138 -5.43 6.33 6.16
N SER A 139 -4.43 5.91 5.38
CA SER A 139 -3.08 6.46 5.43
C SER A 139 -2.48 6.56 4.03
N PHE A 140 -1.32 5.95 3.78
CA PHE A 140 -0.54 6.13 2.56
C PHE A 140 -1.27 5.78 1.27
N GLY A 141 -2.31 4.95 1.29
CA GLY A 141 -3.14 4.69 0.10
C GLY A 141 -3.90 5.92 -0.39
N MET A 142 -4.18 6.90 0.47
CA MET A 142 -4.96 8.11 0.14
C MET A 142 -4.15 9.41 0.28
N LEU A 143 -2.81 9.32 0.38
CA LEU A 143 -1.91 10.48 0.51
C LEU A 143 -1.09 10.74 -0.77
N GLY A 144 -1.51 10.17 -1.90
CA GLY A 144 -0.87 10.37 -3.20
C GLY A 144 -1.03 11.79 -3.74
N ASP A 145 -0.09 12.20 -4.58
CA ASP A 145 -0.27 13.38 -5.45
C ASP A 145 -1.28 13.07 -6.56
N ILE A 146 -1.24 11.84 -7.08
CA ILE A 146 -2.27 11.26 -7.95
C ILE A 146 -2.59 9.85 -7.45
N ILE A 147 -3.85 9.59 -7.15
CA ILE A 147 -4.32 8.30 -6.66
C ILE A 147 -4.98 7.55 -7.83
N ILE A 148 -4.46 6.36 -8.12
CA ILE A 148 -4.98 5.48 -9.18
C ILE A 148 -5.70 4.29 -8.54
N ALA A 149 -6.88 3.93 -9.04
CA ALA A 149 -7.54 2.67 -8.71
C ALA A 149 -7.59 1.72 -9.91
N GLU A 150 -7.52 0.42 -9.66
CA GLU A 150 -7.88 -0.59 -10.68
C GLU A 150 -9.42 -0.71 -10.83
N PRO A 151 -9.93 -1.08 -12.01
CA PRO A 151 -11.36 -1.33 -12.21
C PRO A 151 -11.90 -2.44 -11.29
N ASN A 152 -13.14 -2.27 -10.83
CA ASN A 152 -13.83 -3.14 -9.89
C ASN A 152 -13.09 -3.39 -8.56
N ALA A 153 -12.15 -2.52 -8.17
CA ALA A 153 -11.41 -2.69 -6.94
C ALA A 153 -12.30 -2.44 -5.72
N TYR A 154 -12.19 -3.30 -4.70
CA TYR A 154 -12.87 -3.11 -3.42
C TYR A 154 -12.04 -2.20 -2.52
N ILE A 155 -12.50 -0.97 -2.31
CA ILE A 155 -11.78 0.06 -1.55
C ILE A 155 -12.68 0.56 -0.42
N ALA A 156 -12.22 0.51 0.82
CA ALA A 156 -13.07 0.87 1.95
C ALA A 156 -12.29 1.17 3.24
N PHE A 157 -12.67 2.22 3.99
CA PHE A 157 -12.19 2.33 5.36
C PHE A 157 -12.72 1.20 6.25
N ALA A 158 -14.05 1.06 6.35
CA ALA A 158 -14.70 -0.03 7.06
C ALA A 158 -15.29 -1.04 6.09
N GLY A 159 -15.07 -2.34 6.34
CA GLY A 159 -15.63 -3.40 5.51
C GLY A 159 -17.16 -3.44 5.56
N LYS A 160 -17.80 -3.90 4.47
CA LYS A 160 -19.27 -4.01 4.32
C LYS A 160 -19.93 -4.61 5.55
N ARG A 161 -19.43 -5.77 6.00
CA ARG A 161 -19.92 -6.49 7.17
C ARG A 161 -19.97 -5.63 8.44
N VAL A 162 -18.93 -4.83 8.70
CA VAL A 162 -18.85 -3.99 9.90
C VAL A 162 -19.90 -2.89 9.85
N ILE A 163 -20.05 -2.24 8.69
CA ILE A 163 -21.04 -1.18 8.49
C ILE A 163 -22.47 -1.72 8.71
N GLU A 164 -22.78 -2.87 8.12
CA GLU A 164 -24.12 -3.48 8.24
C GLU A 164 -24.44 -3.86 9.69
N GLN A 165 -23.47 -4.41 10.42
CA GLN A 165 -23.64 -4.76 11.84
C GLN A 165 -23.83 -3.52 12.73
N THR A 166 -23.10 -2.44 12.47
CA THR A 166 -23.20 -1.20 13.28
C THR A 166 -24.47 -0.42 12.99
N LEU A 167 -24.87 -0.31 11.72
CA LEU A 167 -26.00 0.52 11.31
C LEU A 167 -27.32 -0.26 11.23
N ASN A 168 -27.27 -1.59 11.31
CA ASN A 168 -28.40 -2.49 11.10
C ASN A 168 -29.15 -2.19 9.78
N LYS A 169 -28.37 -1.88 8.73
CA LYS A 169 -28.85 -1.54 7.39
C LYS A 169 -27.96 -2.21 6.36
N THR A 170 -28.57 -2.69 5.27
CA THR A 170 -27.83 -3.25 4.14
C THR A 170 -27.02 -2.15 3.44
N VAL A 171 -25.75 -2.45 3.17
CA VAL A 171 -24.90 -1.59 2.35
C VAL A 171 -25.21 -1.87 0.88
N PRO A 172 -25.56 -0.85 0.08
CA PRO A 172 -25.84 -1.05 -1.34
C PRO A 172 -24.69 -1.74 -2.06
N ASP A 173 -24.99 -2.71 -2.90
CA ASP A 173 -23.97 -3.40 -3.68
C ASP A 173 -23.24 -2.42 -4.61
N GLY A 174 -21.92 -2.58 -4.69
CA GLY A 174 -21.05 -1.69 -5.46
C GLY A 174 -20.70 -0.37 -4.78
N SER A 175 -21.24 -0.03 -3.60
CA SER A 175 -20.94 1.26 -2.93
C SER A 175 -19.49 1.42 -2.48
N GLN A 176 -18.70 0.34 -2.51
CA GLN A 176 -17.27 0.30 -2.16
C GLN A 176 -16.42 -0.16 -3.35
N ALA A 177 -17.01 -0.22 -4.55
CA ALA A 177 -16.29 -0.48 -5.79
C ALA A 177 -15.67 0.82 -6.31
N SER A 178 -14.54 0.70 -7.01
CA SER A 178 -13.80 1.83 -7.59
C SER A 178 -14.69 2.76 -8.41
N GLU A 179 -15.61 2.23 -9.22
CA GLU A 179 -16.48 3.03 -10.11
C GLU A 179 -17.41 3.94 -9.32
N TYR A 180 -18.00 3.43 -8.22
CA TYR A 180 -18.85 4.22 -7.36
C TYR A 180 -18.06 5.31 -6.62
N LEU A 181 -16.89 4.95 -6.10
CA LEU A 181 -16.05 5.86 -5.32
C LEU A 181 -15.42 6.95 -6.18
N PHE A 182 -15.09 6.65 -7.44
CA PHE A 182 -14.62 7.64 -8.40
C PHE A 182 -15.65 8.74 -8.65
N GLN A 183 -16.93 8.39 -8.77
CA GLN A 183 -18.02 9.37 -8.87
C GLN A 183 -18.17 10.24 -7.60
N LYS A 184 -17.60 9.82 -6.47
CA LYS A 184 -17.54 10.60 -5.22
C LYS A 184 -16.26 11.42 -5.08
N GLY A 185 -15.36 11.37 -6.06
CA GLY A 185 -14.12 12.13 -6.06
C GLY A 185 -13.08 11.60 -5.08
N LEU A 186 -13.07 10.29 -4.79
CA LEU A 186 -12.13 9.71 -3.83
C LEU A 186 -10.69 9.56 -4.37
N PHE A 187 -10.52 9.52 -5.69
CA PHE A 187 -9.23 9.37 -6.36
C PHE A 187 -9.32 9.83 -7.82
N ASP A 188 -8.17 10.00 -8.46
CA ASP A 188 -8.02 10.76 -9.69
C ASP A 188 -8.27 9.95 -10.97
N LEU A 189 -7.94 8.66 -10.96
CA LEU A 189 -8.01 7.81 -12.15
C LEU A 189 -8.48 6.39 -11.83
N ILE A 190 -9.26 5.80 -12.76
CA ILE A 190 -9.46 4.34 -12.84
C ILE A 190 -8.70 3.84 -14.07
N VAL A 191 -7.67 3.02 -13.87
CA VAL A 191 -6.79 2.56 -14.95
C VAL A 191 -6.74 1.03 -14.97
N PRO A 192 -7.16 0.38 -16.07
CA PRO A 192 -6.96 -1.06 -16.23
C PRO A 192 -5.47 -1.43 -16.21
N ARG A 193 -5.15 -2.65 -15.80
CA ARG A 193 -3.76 -3.10 -15.63
C ARG A 193 -2.91 -3.01 -16.90
N ASN A 194 -3.49 -3.27 -18.08
CA ASN A 194 -2.78 -3.25 -19.36
C ASN A 194 -2.16 -1.86 -19.68
N PRO A 195 -2.92 -0.74 -19.68
CA PRO A 195 -2.37 0.59 -19.91
C PRO A 195 -1.66 1.20 -18.69
N LEU A 196 -1.70 0.58 -17.51
CA LEU A 196 -1.18 1.18 -16.27
C LEU A 196 0.29 1.61 -16.39
N LYS A 197 1.12 0.80 -17.05
CA LYS A 197 2.53 1.13 -17.27
C LYS A 197 2.70 2.43 -18.08
N SER A 198 1.98 2.58 -19.19
CA SER A 198 2.09 3.77 -20.04
C SER A 198 1.56 5.02 -19.34
N VAL A 199 0.44 4.89 -18.61
CA VAL A 199 -0.12 5.99 -17.82
C VAL A 199 0.87 6.47 -16.75
N LEU A 200 1.50 5.56 -16.01
CA LEU A 200 2.52 5.92 -15.02
C LEU A 200 3.72 6.64 -15.66
N SER A 201 4.15 6.15 -16.83
CA SER A 201 5.27 6.73 -17.60
C SER A 201 4.96 8.18 -18.00
N GLU A 202 3.77 8.41 -18.56
CA GLU A 202 3.28 9.76 -18.93
C GLU A 202 3.16 10.69 -17.72
N LEU A 203 2.61 10.20 -16.60
CA LEU A 203 2.50 10.98 -15.38
C LEU A 203 3.87 11.40 -14.85
N PHE A 204 4.85 10.50 -14.85
CA PHE A 204 6.20 10.83 -14.38
C PHE A 204 6.92 11.82 -15.30
N GLN A 205 6.79 11.68 -16.62
CA GLN A 205 7.31 12.65 -17.57
C GLN A 205 6.67 14.04 -17.40
N LEU A 206 5.35 14.10 -17.17
CA LEU A 206 4.64 15.35 -16.90
C LEU A 206 5.16 16.04 -15.63
N HIS A 207 5.55 15.25 -14.63
CA HIS A 207 6.13 15.72 -13.37
C HIS A 207 7.66 15.83 -13.42
N THR A 208 8.23 16.02 -14.61
CA THR A 208 9.66 16.30 -14.86
C THR A 208 10.63 15.17 -14.53
N PHE A 209 10.15 13.94 -14.39
CA PHE A 209 11.00 12.75 -14.34
C PHE A 209 11.23 12.22 -15.75
N PHE A 210 12.46 12.36 -16.24
CA PHE A 210 12.84 11.93 -17.58
C PHE A 210 13.72 10.68 -17.54
N PRO A 211 13.72 9.86 -18.60
CA PRO A 211 14.67 8.77 -18.73
C PRO A 211 16.11 9.27 -18.58
N LEU A 212 16.94 8.52 -17.88
CA LEU A 212 18.38 8.80 -17.88
C LEU A 212 18.87 8.66 -19.33
N ASN A 213 19.44 9.72 -19.90
CA ASN A 213 20.08 9.64 -21.21
C ASN A 213 21.13 8.51 -21.17
N GLN A 214 20.88 7.45 -21.94
CA GLN A 214 21.89 6.42 -22.20
C GLN A 214 22.93 7.07 -23.12
N ASN A 215 23.98 7.65 -22.53
CA ASN A 215 25.20 7.99 -23.26
C ASN A 215 25.93 6.72 -23.67
#